data_AF-A0A662IA56-F1
#
_entry.id   AF-A0A662IA56-F1
#
_cell.length_a   1.000
_cell.length_b   1.000
_cell.length_c   1.000
_cell.angle_alpha   90.00
_cell.angle_beta   90.00
_cell.angle_gamma   90.00
#
_symmetry.space_group_name_H-M   'P 1'
#
loop_
_entity.id
_entity.type
_entity.pdbx_description
1 polymer ?
#
loop_
_entity_poly.entity_id
_entity_poly.type
_entity_poly.pdbx_seq_one_letter_code
_entity_poly.pdbx_strand_id
1 'polypeptide(L)'
;MLGATIETNRDEGYEQVSKAPKPSERIRVMEGLEWPRKVIVVEPIRDFDLEDFVNAIMRIRPEAVYVGYDNYGNGLLEPPLTKARKLVDALKQYTRVHVKLLRPA
;
A
#
# COMPACT_ATOMS: atom_id res chain seq x y z
N MET A 1 -16.66 3.40 7.63
CA MET A 1 -15.54 2.76 6.90
C MET A 1 -14.26 3.42 7.40
N LEU A 2 -13.22 2.64 7.74
CA LEU A 2 -11.92 3.17 8.16
C LEU A 2 -10.89 2.92 7.06
N GLY A 3 -10.12 3.93 6.69
CA GLY A 3 -9.07 3.84 5.69
C GLY A 3 -7.72 4.25 6.27
N ALA A 4 -6.65 3.61 5.79
CA ALA A 4 -5.29 4.08 6.01
C ALA A 4 -4.50 4.01 4.70
N THR A 5 -3.72 5.04 4.43
CA THR A 5 -2.68 4.96 3.40
C THR A 5 -1.52 4.14 3.95
N ILE A 6 -0.99 3.22 3.15
CA ILE A 6 0.22 2.43 3.41
C ILE A 6 0.94 2.31 2.08
N GLU A 7 1.89 3.19 1.82
CA GLU A 7 2.53 3.35 0.50
C GLU A 7 3.57 2.27 0.19
N THR A 8 4.14 1.66 1.24
CA THR A 8 5.18 0.63 1.20
C THR A 8 5.17 -0.15 2.53
N ASN A 9 5.91 -1.26 2.62
CA ASN A 9 6.26 -1.95 3.87
C ASN A 9 7.64 -1.54 4.42
N ARG A 10 8.33 -0.58 3.80
CA ARG A 10 9.66 -0.13 4.19
C ARG A 10 9.62 1.17 4.98
N ASP A 11 10.27 1.17 6.14
CA ASP A 11 10.40 2.36 6.98
C ASP A 11 11.61 3.22 6.59
N GLU A 12 12.62 2.63 5.93
CA GLU A 12 13.86 3.32 5.59
C GLU A 12 13.61 4.55 4.71
N GLY A 13 14.13 5.70 5.14
CA GLY A 13 13.99 6.97 4.44
C GLY A 13 12.57 7.52 4.43
N TYR A 14 11.64 6.96 5.22
CA TYR A 14 10.26 7.44 5.26
C TYR A 14 10.13 8.79 5.98
N GLU A 15 10.98 9.05 6.98
CA GLU A 15 11.02 10.31 7.72
C GLU A 15 11.37 11.52 6.83
N GLN A 16 12.04 11.28 5.71
CA GLN A 16 12.36 12.31 4.71
C GLN A 16 11.19 12.61 3.76
N VAL A 17 10.20 11.71 3.72
CA VAL A 17 9.04 11.80 2.82
C VAL A 17 7.81 12.32 3.54
N SER A 18 7.59 11.94 4.80
CA SER A 18 6.41 12.34 5.56
C SER A 18 6.68 12.42 7.06
N LYS A 19 5.92 13.30 7.74
CA LYS A 19 5.84 13.37 9.21
C LYS A 19 4.81 12.39 9.80
N ALA A 20 4.12 11.62 8.96
CA ALA A 20 3.17 10.61 9.40
C ALA A 20 3.89 9.48 10.16
N PRO A 21 3.15 8.70 10.98
CA PRO A 21 3.66 7.46 11.55
C PRO A 21 4.24 6.55 10.47
N LYS A 22 5.24 5.75 10.85
CA LYS A 22 5.95 4.88 9.90
C LYS A 22 4.99 3.90 9.22
N PRO A 23 5.27 3.45 7.99
CA PRO A 23 4.46 2.42 7.34
C PRO A 23 4.27 1.17 8.20
N SER A 24 5.34 0.68 8.86
CA SER A 24 5.25 -0.49 9.75
C SER A 24 4.32 -0.27 10.96
N GLU A 25 4.28 0.96 11.50
CA GLU A 25 3.38 1.33 12.61
C GLU A 25 1.93 1.36 12.14
N ARG A 26 1.66 1.94 10.96
CA ARG A 26 0.32 1.95 10.36
C ARG A 26 -0.17 0.54 10.06
N ILE A 27 0.69 -0.33 9.53
CA ILE A 27 0.39 -1.76 9.32
C ILE A 27 -0.01 -2.40 10.65
N ARG A 28 0.82 -2.27 11.69
CA ARG A 28 0.61 -2.88 13.00
C ARG A 28 -0.70 -2.42 13.65
N VAL A 29 -0.96 -1.11 13.61
CA VAL A 29 -2.19 -0.52 14.17
C VAL A 29 -3.41 -1.01 13.39
N MET A 30 -3.36 -0.98 12.07
CA MET A 30 -4.47 -1.45 11.23
C MET A 30 -4.72 -2.95 11.37
N GLU A 31 -3.67 -3.76 11.60
CA GLU A 31 -3.78 -5.20 11.87
C GLU A 31 -4.49 -5.46 13.21
N GLY A 32 -4.06 -4.79 14.28
CA GLY A 32 -4.61 -4.99 15.63
C GLY A 32 -5.97 -4.34 15.89
N LEU A 33 -6.42 -3.43 15.05
CA LEU A 33 -7.69 -2.72 15.26
C LEU A 33 -8.91 -3.59 14.93
N GLU A 34 -9.82 -3.76 15.87
CA GLU A 34 -11.13 -4.35 15.58
C GLU A 34 -12.06 -3.32 14.97
N TRP A 35 -12.25 -3.38 13.65
CA TRP A 35 -13.14 -2.48 12.93
C TRP A 35 -13.88 -3.22 11.80
N PRO A 36 -15.22 -3.04 11.66
CA PRO A 36 -16.02 -3.86 10.74
C PRO A 36 -15.61 -3.78 9.27
N ARG A 37 -15.16 -2.60 8.81
CA ARG A 37 -14.86 -2.35 7.39
C ARG A 37 -13.62 -1.48 7.26
N LYS A 38 -12.51 -2.10 6.82
CA LYS A 38 -11.21 -1.45 6.59
C LYS A 38 -10.90 -1.34 5.10
N VAL A 39 -10.19 -0.29 4.74
CA VAL A 39 -9.66 -0.06 3.39
C VAL A 39 -8.17 0.31 3.52
N ILE A 40 -7.35 -0.22 2.61
CA ILE A 40 -5.96 0.19 2.47
C ILE A 40 -5.78 0.96 1.17
N VAL A 41 -5.03 2.06 1.24
CA VAL A 41 -4.69 2.88 0.07
C VAL A 41 -3.18 2.83 -0.12
N VAL A 42 -2.73 2.20 -1.20
CA VAL A 42 -1.32 2.10 -1.60
C VAL A 42 -1.07 3.15 -2.68
N GLU A 43 -1.29 4.42 -2.34
CA GLU A 43 -1.19 5.56 -3.26
C GLU A 43 -0.53 6.77 -2.56
N PRO A 44 0.53 7.35 -3.16
CA PRO A 44 1.30 6.78 -4.26
C PRO A 44 2.06 5.54 -3.79
N ILE A 45 2.00 4.45 -4.56
CA ILE A 45 2.82 3.26 -4.26
C ILE A 45 4.32 3.62 -4.35
N ARG A 46 5.06 3.26 -3.31
CA ARG A 46 6.53 3.36 -3.27
C ARG A 46 7.14 1.97 -3.36
N ASP A 47 8.43 1.89 -3.67
CA ASP A 47 9.11 0.60 -3.72
C ASP A 47 8.96 -0.20 -2.42
N PHE A 48 8.72 -1.50 -2.55
CA PHE A 48 8.24 -2.40 -1.49
C PHE A 48 8.81 -3.81 -1.65
N ASP A 49 8.70 -4.66 -0.63
CA ASP A 49 9.07 -6.07 -0.71
C ASP A 49 7.80 -6.90 -0.93
N LEU A 50 7.69 -7.54 -2.10
CA LEU A 50 6.42 -8.05 -2.63
C LEU A 50 5.71 -9.02 -1.69
N GLU A 51 6.40 -10.08 -1.27
CA GLU A 51 5.80 -11.13 -0.43
C GLU A 51 5.42 -10.59 0.96
N ASP A 52 6.33 -9.86 1.60
CA ASP A 52 6.09 -9.27 2.91
C ASP A 52 4.96 -8.25 2.90
N PHE A 53 4.87 -7.44 1.84
CA PHE A 53 3.84 -6.41 1.74
C PHE A 53 2.47 -7.00 1.48
N VAL A 54 2.36 -8.01 0.62
CA VAL A 54 1.11 -8.77 0.41
C VAL A 54 0.66 -9.41 1.73
N ASN A 55 1.57 -10.09 2.43
CA ASN A 55 1.28 -10.74 3.70
C ASN A 55 0.81 -9.72 4.76
N ALA A 56 1.47 -8.56 4.85
CA ALA A 56 1.09 -7.49 5.76
C ALA A 56 -0.33 -6.95 5.48
N ILE A 57 -0.64 -6.64 4.21
CA ILE A 57 -1.97 -6.16 3.81
C ILE A 57 -3.04 -7.22 4.08
N MET A 58 -2.75 -8.50 3.84
CA MET A 58 -3.69 -9.59 4.11
C MET A 58 -4.03 -9.73 5.61
N ARG A 59 -3.04 -9.59 6.50
CA ARG A 59 -3.28 -9.65 7.96
C ARG A 59 -4.19 -8.54 8.47
N ILE A 60 -4.18 -7.37 7.82
CA ILE A 60 -5.10 -6.26 8.12
C ILE A 60 -6.56 -6.62 7.82
N ARG A 61 -6.80 -7.59 6.92
CA ARG A 61 -8.13 -8.02 6.44
C ARG A 61 -8.97 -6.87 5.86
N PRO A 62 -8.45 -6.11 4.87
CA PRO A 62 -9.21 -5.03 4.25
C PRO A 62 -10.31 -5.58 3.35
N GLU A 63 -11.42 -4.84 3.29
CA GLU A 63 -12.50 -5.09 2.33
C GLU A 63 -12.09 -4.71 0.91
N ALA A 64 -11.26 -3.67 0.78
CA ALA A 64 -10.72 -3.24 -0.50
C ALA A 64 -9.33 -2.62 -0.36
N VAL A 65 -8.55 -2.71 -1.42
CA VAL A 65 -7.25 -2.07 -1.57
C VAL A 65 -7.24 -1.19 -2.82
N TYR A 66 -6.76 0.04 -2.68
CA TYR A 66 -6.51 0.96 -3.78
C TYR A 66 -5.02 0.96 -4.09
N VAL A 67 -4.64 0.88 -5.37
CA VAL A 67 -3.23 0.82 -5.79
C VAL A 67 -3.02 1.73 -6.98
N GLY A 68 -2.04 2.63 -6.88
CA GLY A 68 -1.78 3.62 -7.92
C GLY A 68 -0.48 4.37 -7.73
N TYR A 69 0.03 4.88 -8.85
CA TYR A 69 1.20 5.74 -8.94
C TYR A 69 0.86 7.16 -8.53
N ASP A 70 1.90 7.96 -8.35
CA ASP A 70 1.80 9.36 -8.06
C ASP A 70 1.22 10.11 -9.27
N ASN A 71 0.12 10.82 -9.04
CA ASN A 71 -0.58 11.61 -10.04
C ASN A 71 -0.29 13.12 -9.91
N TYR A 72 0.43 13.53 -8.86
CA TYR A 72 0.63 14.95 -8.52
C TYR A 72 2.10 15.40 -8.58
N GLY A 73 3.03 14.54 -8.96
CA GLY A 73 4.44 14.91 -9.15
C GLY A 73 5.21 15.14 -7.85
N ASN A 74 4.84 14.44 -6.79
CA ASN A 74 5.53 14.36 -5.50
C ASN A 74 6.92 13.70 -5.61
N GLY A 75 7.23 13.02 -6.73
CA GLY A 75 8.59 12.53 -7.02
C GLY A 75 9.03 11.36 -6.13
N LEU A 76 8.08 10.56 -5.67
CA LEU A 76 8.39 9.38 -4.85
C LEU A 76 9.06 8.30 -5.70
N LEU A 77 9.89 7.47 -5.05
CA LEU A 77 10.49 6.29 -5.66
C LEU A 77 9.42 5.23 -5.97
N GLU A 78 8.80 5.34 -7.14
CA GLU A 78 7.83 4.38 -7.66
C GLU A 78 8.52 3.06 -8.05
N PRO A 79 7.90 1.89 -7.79
CA PRO A 79 8.39 0.62 -8.26
C PRO A 79 8.17 0.47 -9.79
N PRO A 80 8.91 -0.40 -10.49
CA PRO A 80 8.61 -0.73 -11.88
C PRO A 80 7.18 -1.25 -12.09
N LEU A 81 6.59 -0.96 -13.25
CA LEU A 81 5.20 -1.37 -13.60
C LEU A 81 4.96 -2.87 -13.40
N THR A 82 5.94 -3.70 -13.77
CA THR A 82 5.87 -5.15 -13.60
C THR A 82 5.77 -5.56 -12.13
N LYS A 83 6.47 -4.86 -11.23
CA LYS A 83 6.44 -5.11 -9.79
C LYS A 83 5.11 -4.65 -9.19
N ALA A 84 4.62 -3.46 -9.56
CA ALA A 84 3.30 -2.98 -9.15
C ALA A 84 2.17 -3.91 -9.62
N ARG A 85 2.25 -4.44 -10.84
CA ARG A 85 1.28 -5.41 -11.36
C ARG A 85 1.28 -6.71 -10.55
N LYS A 86 2.45 -7.23 -10.18
CA LYS A 86 2.56 -8.41 -9.30
C LYS A 86 1.87 -8.22 -7.95
N LEU A 87 1.98 -7.04 -7.34
CA LEU A 87 1.25 -6.71 -6.10
C LEU A 87 -0.26 -6.74 -6.33
N VAL A 88 -0.74 -6.09 -7.39
CA VAL A 88 -2.16 -6.09 -7.75
C VAL A 88 -2.69 -7.50 -7.95
N ASP A 89 -1.96 -8.32 -8.71
CA ASP A 89 -2.38 -9.68 -9.05
C ASP A 89 -2.44 -10.57 -7.80
N ALA A 90 -1.44 -10.47 -6.91
CA ALA A 90 -1.44 -11.18 -5.64
C ALA A 90 -2.61 -10.76 -4.74
N LEU A 91 -2.84 -9.45 -4.56
CA LEU A 91 -3.93 -8.96 -3.70
C LEU A 91 -5.33 -9.29 -4.22
N LYS A 92 -5.53 -9.34 -5.54
CA LYS A 92 -6.80 -9.74 -6.16
C LYS A 92 -7.23 -11.16 -5.83
N GLN A 93 -6.30 -12.02 -5.43
CA GLN A 93 -6.62 -13.38 -4.99
C GLN A 93 -7.34 -13.39 -3.62
N TYR A 94 -7.27 -12.29 -2.85
CA TYR A 94 -7.75 -12.24 -1.47
C TYR A 94 -8.77 -11.14 -1.19
N THR A 95 -8.68 -10.00 -1.88
CA THR A 95 -9.53 -8.83 -1.61
C THR A 95 -9.84 -8.04 -2.88
N ARG A 96 -10.81 -7.13 -2.80
CA ARG A 96 -11.18 -6.27 -3.93
C ARG A 96 -10.07 -5.24 -4.18
N VAL A 97 -9.45 -5.28 -5.35
CA VAL A 97 -8.42 -4.31 -5.72
C VAL A 97 -8.94 -3.30 -6.74
N HIS A 98 -8.80 -2.03 -6.41
CA HIS A 98 -9.06 -0.90 -7.29
C HIS A 98 -7.74 -0.37 -7.82
N VAL A 99 -7.48 -0.62 -9.10
CA VAL A 99 -6.28 -0.12 -9.77
C VAL A 99 -6.55 1.29 -10.28
N LYS A 100 -5.72 2.26 -9.88
CA LYS A 100 -5.70 3.63 -10.41
C LYS A 100 -4.63 3.74 -11.50
N LEU A 101 -3.97 4.90 -11.63
CA LEU A 101 -2.93 5.07 -12.64
C LEU A 101 -1.76 4.12 -12.35
N LEU A 102 -1.44 3.27 -13.30
CA LEU A 102 -0.18 2.52 -13.37
C LEU A 102 0.35 2.71 -14.79
N ARG A 103 1.53 3.32 -14.92
CA ARG A 103 2.14 3.67 -16.21
C ARG A 103 3.50 2.99 -16.36
N PRO A 104 3.95 2.68 -17.60
CA PRO A 104 5.35 2.34 -17.82
C PRO A 104 6.26 3.46 -17.32
N ALA A 105 7.45 3.09 -16.85
CA ALA A 105 8.51 4.04 -16.54
C ALA A 105 9.07 4.66 -17.84
#